data_AF-A0A016WQY5-F1
#
_entry.id   AF-A0A016WQY5-F1
#
_cell.length_a   1.000
_cell.length_b   1.000
_cell.length_c   1.000
_cell.angle_alpha   90.00
_cell.angle_beta   90.00
_cell.angle_gamma   90.00
#
_symmetry.space_group_name_H-M   'P 1'
#
loop_
_entity.id
_entity.type
_entity.pdbx_description
1 polymer ?
#
loop_
_entity_poly.entity_id
_entity_poly.type
_entity_poly.pdbx_seq_one_letter_code
_entity_poly.pdbx_strand_id
1 'polypeptide(L)'
;MRSSLLSSVAKFVITDYAATSLRHCSSCRRVVAALQQASTSMENYEDRVKRFFALEQVEPDVFRTSNLGTLQQSSDKAAYGGLIFAQALAAAENTVEDKLKPHAMHSFFILNVDTSIPVQYHVRRVRDGRSFCTRTVEAVQEGKIVFILQVSFHVVSCSFFFYTSVFRFSIVCFLGISRFATIGGSSRQLQGTPKVRGQGARPRHGVALEFSAAGRSRQPGATHRNSLEPDSAVHQDVMPVVPSWEKLECLSDVIPWLKTEIAAGRIKVKPALEHRLKHYETRASQKNGDLFQIRLTSIDRHIGLGEQSTSRTFYSWVRSVGDLGDCEKLHRYLVAYTTDGPMGGSAFRPHYGNGFDPSMIFSLDHNVWMHKHLIRADQWMLFENTSTVAGKGRAFVTGKLWSEDGVLLLSCAQEIVLRSRGTVSKI
;
A
#
# COMPACT_ATOMS: atom_id res chain seq x y z
N MET A 1 -21.02 -1.04 29.04
CA MET A 1 -22.03 0.00 29.34
C MET A 1 -21.43 1.21 30.07
N ARG A 2 -20.39 1.85 29.50
CA ARG A 2 -19.82 3.12 30.04
C ARG A 2 -19.49 4.17 28.96
N SER A 3 -19.92 3.95 27.71
CA SER A 3 -19.73 4.90 26.60
C SER A 3 -20.97 5.76 26.29
N SER A 4 -22.13 5.49 26.89
CA SER A 4 -23.38 6.23 26.58
C SER A 4 -23.70 7.39 27.52
N LEU A 5 -22.93 7.60 28.60
CA LEU A 5 -23.20 8.67 29.59
C LEU A 5 -22.49 9.99 29.29
N LEU A 6 -21.38 9.99 28.54
CA LEU A 6 -20.65 11.22 28.19
C LEU A 6 -21.29 11.98 27.00
N SER A 7 -22.02 11.28 26.13
CA SER A 7 -22.75 11.88 25.01
C SER A 7 -23.99 12.68 25.46
N SER A 8 -24.68 12.21 26.52
CA SER A 8 -25.89 12.86 27.02
C SER A 8 -25.60 14.10 27.89
N VAL A 9 -24.48 14.12 28.63
CA VAL A 9 -24.10 15.30 29.43
C VAL A 9 -23.66 16.46 28.54
N ALA A 10 -22.98 16.19 27.41
CA ALA A 10 -22.58 17.22 26.46
C ALA A 10 -23.77 17.88 25.72
N LYS A 11 -24.87 17.14 25.49
CA LYS A 11 -26.09 17.68 24.89
C LYS A 11 -26.98 18.43 25.90
N PHE A 12 -26.89 18.11 27.19
CA PHE A 12 -27.72 18.75 28.22
C PHE A 12 -27.19 20.12 28.66
N VAL A 13 -25.88 20.38 28.54
CA VAL A 13 -25.27 21.66 28.94
C VAL A 13 -25.39 22.74 27.85
N ILE A 14 -25.79 22.39 26.62
CA ILE A 14 -25.81 23.32 25.48
C ILE A 14 -27.19 23.92 25.18
N THR A 15 -28.30 23.44 25.78
CA THR A 15 -29.63 23.82 25.27
C THR A 15 -30.54 24.69 26.15
N ASP A 16 -30.24 25.01 27.39
CA ASP A 16 -31.03 26.03 28.12
C ASP A 16 -30.28 26.50 29.37
N TYR A 17 -29.74 27.74 29.34
CA TYR A 17 -29.67 28.70 30.48
C TYR A 17 -28.66 29.86 30.35
N ALA A 18 -27.93 30.05 29.24
CA ALA A 18 -26.91 31.12 29.19
C ALA A 18 -26.83 31.95 27.90
N ALA A 19 -27.94 32.14 27.18
CA ALA A 19 -27.97 32.96 25.95
C ALA A 19 -27.86 34.49 26.18
N THR A 20 -27.90 34.98 27.44
CA THR A 20 -28.00 36.43 27.70
C THR A 20 -26.92 37.04 28.60
N SER A 21 -26.00 36.27 29.20
CA SER A 21 -25.00 36.84 30.14
C SER A 21 -23.53 36.75 29.70
N LEU A 22 -23.17 35.92 28.71
CA LEU A 22 -21.76 35.63 28.41
C LEU A 22 -21.09 36.51 27.34
N ARG A 23 -21.70 37.63 26.92
CA ARG A 23 -21.11 38.47 25.85
C ARG A 23 -20.02 39.45 26.31
N HIS A 24 -19.86 39.68 27.61
CA HIS A 24 -19.02 40.79 28.12
C HIS A 24 -17.75 40.39 28.89
N CYS A 25 -17.42 39.10 29.05
CA CYS A 25 -16.19 38.68 29.74
C CYS A 25 -15.10 38.23 28.75
N SER A 26 -13.93 38.87 28.78
CA SER A 26 -12.76 38.51 27.97
C SER A 26 -12.22 37.11 28.28
N SER A 27 -12.35 36.65 29.52
CA SER A 27 -11.99 35.29 29.95
C SER A 27 -12.93 34.23 29.35
N CYS A 28 -14.23 34.50 29.28
CA CYS A 28 -15.20 33.59 28.66
C CYS A 28 -15.01 33.46 27.14
N ARG A 29 -14.63 34.56 26.45
CA ARG A 29 -14.24 34.48 25.03
C ARG A 29 -12.99 33.65 24.81
N ARG A 30 -12.00 33.72 25.71
CA ARG A 30 -10.82 32.86 25.65
C ARG A 30 -11.14 31.40 25.90
N VAL A 31 -12.05 31.09 26.82
CA VAL A 31 -12.49 29.72 27.09
C VAL A 31 -13.33 29.18 25.93
N VAL A 32 -14.25 29.96 25.36
CA VAL A 32 -15.02 29.56 24.17
C VAL A 32 -14.10 29.42 22.95
N ALA A 33 -13.15 30.33 22.74
CA ALA A 33 -12.16 30.22 21.67
C ALA A 33 -11.19 29.04 21.89
N ALA A 34 -10.79 28.74 23.13
CA ALA A 34 -9.97 27.58 23.48
C ALA A 34 -10.75 26.27 23.36
N LEU A 35 -12.06 26.26 23.64
CA LEU A 35 -12.95 25.11 23.43
C LEU A 35 -13.29 24.92 21.95
N GLN A 36 -13.42 25.99 21.18
CA GLN A 36 -13.53 25.95 19.71
C GLN A 36 -12.21 25.50 19.07
N GLN A 37 -11.06 25.96 19.58
CA GLN A 37 -9.72 25.49 19.22
C GLN A 37 -9.48 24.02 19.64
N ALA A 38 -10.02 23.59 20.79
CA ALA A 38 -9.97 22.20 21.23
C ALA A 38 -10.93 21.30 20.41
N SER A 39 -12.07 21.83 19.96
CA SER A 39 -12.98 21.12 19.04
C SER A 39 -12.43 21.04 17.62
N THR A 40 -11.58 21.98 17.21
CA THR A 40 -10.83 21.93 15.95
C THR A 40 -9.53 21.12 16.08
N SER A 41 -9.08 20.77 17.29
CA SER A 41 -7.85 20.01 17.54
C SER A 41 -8.05 18.49 17.72
N MET A 42 -9.24 17.95 17.46
CA MET A 42 -9.51 16.51 17.38
C MET A 42 -10.40 16.18 16.18
N GLU A 43 -10.02 16.65 14.99
CA GLU A 43 -10.54 16.01 13.78
C GLU A 43 -10.14 14.53 13.82
N ASN A 44 -11.12 13.64 13.70
CA ASN A 44 -10.87 12.20 13.65
C ASN A 44 -9.87 11.91 12.52
N TYR A 45 -8.86 11.07 12.79
CA TYR A 45 -7.81 10.75 11.81
C TYR A 45 -8.41 10.24 10.51
N GLU A 46 -9.46 9.41 10.59
CA GLU A 46 -10.23 8.93 9.45
C GLU A 46 -10.76 10.09 8.59
N ASP A 47 -11.40 11.09 9.20
CA ASP A 47 -11.97 12.24 8.48
C ASP A 47 -10.89 13.09 7.82
N ARG A 48 -9.76 13.28 8.51
CA ARG A 48 -8.59 13.94 7.94
C ARG A 48 -8.08 13.21 6.69
N VAL A 49 -8.01 11.88 6.73
CA VAL A 49 -7.55 11.09 5.57
C VAL A 49 -8.58 11.12 4.44
N LYS A 50 -9.87 11.03 4.75
CA LYS A 50 -10.96 11.10 3.75
C LYS A 50 -10.88 12.37 2.91
N ARG A 51 -10.46 13.50 3.48
CA ARG A 51 -10.33 14.78 2.74
C ARG A 51 -9.42 14.66 1.51
N PHE A 52 -8.36 13.86 1.57
CA PHE A 52 -7.48 13.65 0.41
C PHE A 52 -8.15 12.96 -0.77
N PHE A 53 -9.20 12.17 -0.52
CA PHE A 53 -9.90 11.37 -1.53
C PHE A 53 -11.34 11.83 -1.75
N ALA A 54 -11.73 12.93 -1.11
CA ALA A 54 -12.97 13.63 -1.38
C ALA A 54 -12.81 14.40 -2.70
N LEU A 55 -13.31 13.82 -3.78
CA LEU A 55 -13.30 14.42 -5.11
C LEU A 55 -14.69 14.99 -5.44
N GLU A 56 -14.73 16.24 -5.88
CA GLU A 56 -15.94 16.87 -6.39
C GLU A 56 -16.20 16.35 -7.81
N GLN A 57 -17.38 15.78 -8.06
CA GLN A 57 -17.77 15.41 -9.41
C GLN A 57 -18.28 16.65 -10.14
N VAL A 58 -17.54 17.11 -11.16
CA VAL A 58 -17.87 18.30 -11.96
C VAL A 58 -18.70 17.92 -13.19
N GLU A 59 -18.44 16.76 -13.79
CA GLU A 59 -19.19 16.20 -14.91
C GLU A 59 -19.29 14.67 -14.75
N PRO A 60 -20.11 13.96 -15.54
CA PRO A 60 -20.03 12.51 -15.63
C PRO A 60 -18.58 12.07 -15.91
N ASP A 61 -18.03 11.21 -15.05
CA ASP A 61 -16.66 10.69 -15.16
C ASP A 61 -15.53 11.75 -15.08
N VAL A 62 -15.82 12.99 -14.64
CA VAL A 62 -14.80 14.02 -14.38
C VAL A 62 -14.86 14.47 -12.92
N PHE A 63 -13.71 14.38 -12.24
CA PHE A 63 -13.59 14.67 -10.81
C PHE A 63 -12.55 15.77 -10.56
N ARG A 64 -12.76 16.62 -9.55
CA ARG A 64 -11.88 17.74 -9.20
C ARG A 64 -11.49 17.69 -7.74
N THR A 65 -10.25 18.08 -7.43
CA THR A 65 -9.82 18.33 -6.04
C THR A 65 -8.75 19.40 -5.96
N SER A 66 -8.75 20.11 -4.82
CA SER A 66 -7.69 21.04 -4.41
C SER A 66 -6.89 20.50 -3.22
N ASN A 67 -7.21 19.30 -2.73
CA ASN A 67 -6.54 18.69 -1.59
C ASN A 67 -5.24 18.01 -2.03
N LEU A 68 -4.24 18.84 -2.34
CA LEU A 68 -2.97 18.39 -2.92
C LEU A 68 -1.81 18.40 -1.92
N GLY A 69 -1.89 19.20 -0.84
CA GLY A 69 -0.82 19.42 0.13
C GLY A 69 -0.58 18.24 1.08
N THR A 70 0.65 17.72 1.15
CA THR A 70 1.06 16.69 2.12
C THR A 70 2.48 16.93 2.62
N LEU A 71 2.86 16.31 3.74
CA LEU A 71 4.25 16.37 4.20
C LEU A 71 5.23 15.59 3.31
N GLN A 72 4.79 14.75 2.38
CA GLN A 72 5.69 13.95 1.53
C GLN A 72 6.24 14.71 0.32
N GLN A 73 5.82 15.96 0.12
CA GLN A 73 6.25 16.77 -1.00
C GLN A 73 7.70 17.24 -0.85
N SER A 74 8.43 17.29 -1.95
CA SER A 74 9.79 17.84 -1.99
C SER A 74 9.81 19.37 -1.89
N SER A 75 8.70 20.03 -2.22
CA SER A 75 8.51 21.47 -2.11
C SER A 75 7.02 21.78 -1.94
N ASP A 76 6.71 22.93 -1.33
CA ASP A 76 5.32 23.37 -1.13
C ASP A 76 4.56 23.59 -2.45
N LYS A 77 5.27 23.65 -3.58
CA LYS A 77 4.71 23.89 -4.91
C LYS A 77 4.47 22.62 -5.72
N ALA A 78 5.05 21.48 -5.36
CA ALA A 78 4.96 20.24 -6.14
C ALA A 78 4.21 19.16 -5.38
N ALA A 79 3.12 18.65 -5.96
CA ALA A 79 2.36 17.59 -5.33
C ALA A 79 3.17 16.27 -5.24
N TYR A 80 2.86 15.47 -4.23
CA TYR A 80 3.50 14.17 -4.02
C TYR A 80 2.89 13.16 -5.01
N GLY A 81 3.74 12.43 -5.75
CA GLY A 81 3.32 11.53 -6.82
C GLY A 81 2.33 10.46 -6.35
N GLY A 82 2.60 9.83 -5.20
CA GLY A 82 1.70 8.84 -4.59
C GLY A 82 0.30 9.39 -4.27
N LEU A 83 0.15 10.69 -3.99
CA LEU A 83 -1.17 11.30 -3.82
C LEU A 83 -1.94 11.37 -5.14
N ILE A 84 -1.28 11.83 -6.20
CA ILE A 84 -1.89 11.93 -7.55
C ILE A 84 -2.28 10.54 -8.05
N PHE A 85 -1.41 9.54 -7.85
CA PHE A 85 -1.69 8.15 -8.15
C PHE A 85 -2.94 7.63 -7.41
N ALA A 86 -3.00 7.84 -6.09
CA ALA A 86 -4.11 7.37 -5.26
C ALA A 86 -5.43 8.12 -5.53
N GLN A 87 -5.39 9.42 -5.82
CA GLN A 87 -6.55 10.20 -6.23
C GLN A 87 -7.07 9.80 -7.60
N ALA A 88 -6.19 9.53 -8.57
CA ALA A 88 -6.58 9.01 -9.88
C ALA A 88 -7.21 7.61 -9.76
N LEU A 89 -6.69 6.75 -8.88
CA LEU A 89 -7.34 5.48 -8.53
C LEU A 89 -8.74 5.70 -7.94
N ALA A 90 -8.89 6.65 -7.01
CA ALA A 90 -10.18 6.97 -6.42
C ALA A 90 -11.19 7.49 -7.46
N ALA A 91 -10.74 8.34 -8.39
CA ALA A 91 -11.55 8.81 -9.51
C ALA A 91 -12.01 7.64 -10.40
N ALA A 92 -11.10 6.72 -10.75
CA ALA A 92 -11.45 5.54 -11.54
C ALA A 92 -12.47 4.64 -10.81
N GLU A 93 -12.23 4.34 -9.52
CA GLU A 93 -13.10 3.47 -8.72
C GLU A 93 -14.50 4.07 -8.49
N ASN A 94 -14.65 5.40 -8.51
CA ASN A 94 -15.96 6.08 -8.49
C ASN A 94 -16.81 5.85 -9.76
N THR A 95 -16.24 5.30 -10.84
CA THR A 95 -16.93 4.99 -12.10
C THR A 95 -17.21 3.49 -12.30
N VAL A 96 -16.98 2.69 -11.26
CA VAL A 96 -17.00 1.22 -11.30
C VAL A 96 -17.96 0.69 -10.23
N GLU A 97 -18.68 -0.39 -10.54
CA GLU A 97 -19.55 -1.06 -9.57
C GLU A 97 -18.74 -1.64 -8.39
N ASP A 98 -19.28 -1.58 -7.17
CA ASP A 98 -18.55 -1.96 -5.95
C ASP A 98 -18.05 -3.40 -5.89
N LYS A 99 -18.61 -4.31 -6.70
CA LYS A 99 -18.18 -5.72 -6.82
C LYS A 99 -16.84 -5.90 -7.54
N LEU A 100 -16.45 -4.91 -8.36
CA LEU A 100 -15.24 -4.89 -9.16
C LEU A 100 -14.18 -4.09 -8.39
N LYS A 101 -13.05 -4.73 -8.06
CA LYS A 101 -11.97 -4.10 -7.30
C LYS A 101 -10.73 -3.93 -8.16
N PRO A 102 -9.94 -2.86 -7.94
CA PRO A 102 -8.71 -2.66 -8.69
C PRO A 102 -7.72 -3.79 -8.42
N HIS A 103 -7.05 -4.27 -9.47
CA HIS A 103 -6.05 -5.33 -9.34
C HIS A 103 -4.75 -5.01 -10.11
N ALA A 104 -4.79 -4.16 -11.14
CA ALA A 104 -3.60 -3.75 -11.88
C ALA A 104 -3.72 -2.27 -12.28
N MET A 105 -2.65 -1.52 -12.06
CA MET A 105 -2.55 -0.08 -12.29
C MET A 105 -1.22 0.24 -12.96
N HIS A 106 -1.27 1.01 -14.04
CA HIS A 106 -0.09 1.44 -14.79
C HIS A 106 -0.16 2.93 -15.04
N SER A 107 0.88 3.68 -14.69
CA SER A 107 0.83 5.14 -14.74
C SER A 107 2.13 5.79 -15.18
N PHE A 108 2.03 7.01 -15.72
CA PHE A 108 3.17 7.86 -16.03
C PHE A 108 2.98 9.25 -15.42
N PHE A 109 4.05 9.77 -14.81
CA PHE A 109 4.15 11.16 -14.38
C PHE A 109 4.72 11.99 -15.53
N ILE A 110 3.94 12.95 -16.03
CA ILE A 110 4.29 13.71 -17.23
C ILE A 110 4.84 15.10 -16.83
N LEU A 111 4.12 15.80 -15.95
CA LEU A 111 4.47 17.14 -15.49
C LEU A 111 4.32 17.24 -13.97
N ASN A 112 5.04 18.18 -13.37
CA ASN A 112 4.85 18.52 -11.97
C ASN A 112 3.45 19.11 -11.75
N VAL A 113 2.78 18.62 -10.71
CA VAL A 113 1.49 19.13 -10.29
C VAL A 113 1.68 20.31 -9.34
N ASP A 114 1.14 21.47 -9.68
CA ASP A 114 1.16 22.64 -8.80
C ASP A 114 0.09 22.50 -7.71
N THR A 115 0.47 22.58 -6.44
CA THR A 115 -0.43 22.40 -5.29
C THR A 115 -1.43 23.55 -5.12
N SER A 116 -1.17 24.72 -5.72
CA SER A 116 -2.05 25.89 -5.67
C SER A 116 -3.18 25.85 -6.71
N ILE A 117 -3.09 24.94 -7.68
CA ILE A 117 -4.05 24.82 -8.78
C ILE A 117 -4.83 23.49 -8.61
N PRO A 118 -6.17 23.49 -8.68
CA PRO A 118 -6.93 22.25 -8.63
C PRO A 118 -6.57 21.28 -9.76
N VAL A 119 -6.57 19.98 -9.49
CA VAL A 119 -6.41 18.94 -10.50
C VAL A 119 -7.79 18.42 -10.91
N GLN A 120 -7.99 18.20 -12.21
CA GLN A 120 -9.14 17.46 -12.74
C GLN A 120 -8.71 16.07 -13.19
N TYR A 121 -9.44 15.03 -12.79
CA TYR A 121 -9.27 13.66 -13.21
C TYR A 121 -10.37 13.30 -14.20
N HIS A 122 -10.00 13.13 -15.47
CA HIS A 122 -10.88 12.75 -16.57
C HIS A 122 -10.84 11.24 -16.74
N VAL A 123 -11.94 10.56 -16.43
CA VAL A 123 -12.02 9.10 -16.48
C VAL A 123 -12.69 8.67 -17.79
N ARG A 124 -12.01 7.83 -18.55
CA ARG A 124 -12.54 7.19 -19.75
C ARG A 124 -12.83 5.72 -19.49
N ARG A 125 -14.07 5.31 -19.74
CA ARG A 125 -14.51 3.90 -19.68
C ARG A 125 -14.05 3.15 -20.92
N VAL A 126 -12.96 2.37 -20.81
CA VAL A 126 -12.38 1.65 -21.95
C VAL A 126 -13.18 0.39 -22.27
N ARG A 127 -13.59 -0.34 -21.23
CA ARG A 127 -14.33 -1.60 -21.34
C ARG A 127 -15.12 -1.88 -20.07
N ASP A 128 -16.36 -2.33 -20.22
CA ASP A 128 -17.18 -2.90 -19.15
C ASP A 128 -17.56 -4.33 -19.52
N GLY A 129 -16.88 -5.29 -18.91
CA GLY A 129 -17.18 -6.72 -19.02
C GLY A 129 -17.82 -7.26 -17.75
N ARG A 130 -18.29 -8.51 -17.81
CA ARG A 130 -18.93 -9.18 -16.67
C ARG A 130 -17.98 -9.37 -15.48
N SER A 131 -16.74 -9.77 -15.75
CA SER A 131 -15.73 -10.06 -14.72
C SER A 131 -14.62 -9.03 -14.63
N PHE A 132 -14.38 -8.29 -15.71
CA PHE A 132 -13.33 -7.28 -15.80
C PHE A 132 -13.85 -5.97 -16.38
N CYS A 133 -13.39 -4.85 -15.85
CA CYS A 133 -13.54 -3.54 -16.49
C CYS A 133 -12.22 -2.79 -16.51
N THR A 134 -12.11 -1.82 -17.42
CA THR A 134 -10.89 -1.04 -17.61
C THR A 134 -11.23 0.44 -17.69
N ARG A 135 -10.43 1.25 -17.00
CA ARG A 135 -10.51 2.72 -17.00
C ARG A 135 -9.15 3.30 -17.40
N THR A 136 -9.18 4.40 -18.14
CA THR A 136 -8.05 5.32 -18.27
C THR A 136 -8.40 6.60 -17.53
N VAL A 137 -7.45 7.18 -16.80
CA VAL A 137 -7.58 8.44 -16.09
C VAL A 137 -6.50 9.38 -16.57
N GLU A 138 -6.90 10.58 -16.98
CA GLU A 138 -5.99 11.67 -17.30
C GLU A 138 -6.15 12.75 -16.22
N ALA A 139 -5.10 13.00 -15.45
CA ALA A 139 -5.03 14.15 -14.55
C ALA A 139 -4.61 15.37 -15.36
N VAL A 140 -5.38 16.45 -15.24
CA VAL A 140 -5.24 17.67 -16.03
C VAL A 140 -5.12 18.89 -15.11
N GLN A 141 -4.13 19.75 -15.38
CA GLN A 141 -4.02 21.10 -14.83
C GLN A 141 -3.78 22.08 -15.97
N GLU A 142 -4.52 23.20 -15.96
CA GLU A 142 -4.39 24.26 -16.98
C GLU A 142 -4.45 23.73 -18.43
N GLY A 143 -5.30 22.74 -18.68
CA GLY A 143 -5.47 22.10 -19.99
C GLY A 143 -4.32 21.18 -20.43
N LYS A 144 -3.35 20.91 -19.55
CA LYS A 144 -2.22 20.00 -19.81
C LYS A 144 -2.37 18.73 -18.99
N ILE A 145 -2.10 17.58 -19.62
CA ILE A 145 -2.05 16.30 -18.92
C ILE A 145 -0.78 16.26 -18.07
N VAL A 146 -0.95 16.12 -16.76
CA VAL A 146 0.15 16.06 -15.78
C VAL A 146 0.47 14.62 -15.36
N PHE A 147 -0.52 13.73 -15.43
CA PHE A 147 -0.38 12.33 -15.06
C PHE A 147 -1.43 11.49 -15.81
N ILE A 148 -1.06 10.27 -16.18
CA ILE A 148 -1.96 9.29 -16.79
C ILE A 148 -1.94 7.99 -16.01
N LEU A 149 -3.09 7.34 -15.89
CA LEU A 149 -3.26 6.05 -15.22
C LEU A 149 -4.20 5.17 -16.03
N GLN A 150 -3.84 3.90 -16.21
CA GLN A 150 -4.75 2.86 -16.65
C GLN A 150 -4.98 1.87 -15.51
N VAL A 151 -6.24 1.57 -15.21
CA VAL A 151 -6.65 0.67 -14.13
C VAL A 151 -7.51 -0.45 -14.70
N SER A 152 -7.17 -1.69 -14.32
CA SER A 152 -8.02 -2.85 -14.52
C SER A 152 -8.67 -3.26 -13.20
N PHE A 153 -9.97 -3.54 -13.25
CA PHE A 153 -10.76 -4.01 -12.13
C PHE A 153 -11.26 -5.42 -12.41
N HIS A 154 -11.35 -6.23 -11.36
CA HIS A 154 -11.78 -7.61 -11.43
C HIS A 154 -12.81 -7.92 -10.34
N VAL A 155 -13.76 -8.81 -10.65
CA VAL A 155 -14.77 -9.22 -9.68
C VAL A 155 -14.11 -10.00 -8.56
N VAL A 156 -14.46 -9.70 -7.31
CA VAL A 156 -13.91 -10.45 -6.17
C VAL A 156 -14.80 -11.64 -5.90
N SER A 157 -14.25 -12.85 -6.04
CA SER A 157 -14.91 -14.04 -5.55
C SER A 157 -14.81 -14.10 -4.02
N CYS A 158 -15.93 -14.30 -3.35
CA CYS A 158 -15.93 -14.65 -1.94
C CYS A 158 -15.53 -16.13 -1.82
N SER A 159 -14.24 -16.43 -1.92
CA SER A 159 -13.72 -17.71 -1.43
C SER A 159 -13.80 -17.66 0.09
N PHE A 160 -14.80 -18.32 0.68
CA PHE A 160 -14.93 -18.49 2.13
C PHE A 160 -13.68 -19.22 2.65
N PHE A 161 -12.67 -18.47 3.08
CA PHE A 161 -11.57 -19.00 3.87
C PHE A 161 -12.05 -19.13 5.32
N PHE A 162 -12.26 -20.35 5.78
CA PHE A 162 -12.35 -20.63 7.22
C PHE A 162 -10.98 -20.35 7.83
N TYR A 163 -10.82 -19.17 8.42
CA TYR A 163 -9.76 -18.94 9.40
C TYR A 163 -10.17 -19.71 10.66
N THR A 164 -9.67 -20.93 10.85
CA THR A 164 -9.73 -21.57 12.17
C THR A 164 -8.79 -20.80 13.10
N SER A 165 -9.29 -19.69 13.65
CA SER A 165 -8.74 -19.15 14.88
C SER A 165 -8.83 -20.28 15.90
N VAL A 166 -7.66 -20.73 16.38
CA VAL A 166 -7.55 -21.70 17.46
C VAL A 166 -8.08 -21.02 18.71
N PHE A 167 -9.40 -21.06 18.90
CA PHE A 167 -10.01 -20.79 20.19
C PHE A 167 -9.48 -21.85 21.15
N ARG A 168 -8.53 -21.43 21.98
CA ARG A 168 -7.97 -22.22 23.08
C ARG A 168 -9.09 -22.41 24.11
N PHE A 169 -9.94 -23.41 23.90
CA PHE A 169 -10.84 -23.89 24.94
C PHE A 169 -9.99 -24.63 25.97
N SER A 170 -9.85 -24.03 27.15
CA SER A 170 -9.35 -24.72 28.34
C SER A 170 -10.30 -25.87 28.65
N ILE A 171 -9.94 -27.08 28.24
CA ILE A 171 -10.59 -28.31 28.69
C ILE A 171 -10.11 -28.56 30.12
N VAL A 172 -11.01 -28.30 31.06
CA VAL A 172 -10.92 -28.79 32.44
C VAL A 172 -10.90 -30.32 32.37
N CYS A 173 -9.81 -30.92 32.87
CA CYS A 173 -9.68 -32.36 33.01
C CYS A 173 -10.77 -32.90 33.95
N PHE A 174 -11.61 -33.80 33.45
CA PHE A 174 -12.33 -34.75 34.27
C PHE A 174 -11.86 -36.17 33.91
N LEU A 175 -11.29 -36.82 34.92
CA LEU A 175 -10.86 -38.22 34.94
C LEU A 175 -12.07 -39.15 34.75
N GLY A 176 -11.92 -40.19 33.93
CA GLY A 176 -12.99 -41.17 33.70
C GLY A 176 -12.62 -42.36 32.80
N ILE A 177 -11.67 -43.17 33.27
CA ILE A 177 -11.59 -44.66 33.20
C ILE A 177 -12.23 -45.40 31.99
N SER A 178 -11.32 -46.02 31.20
CA SER A 178 -11.33 -47.37 30.58
C SER A 178 -12.41 -47.81 29.57
N ARG A 179 -11.99 -48.19 28.36
CA ARG A 179 -11.66 -49.59 27.97
C ARG A 179 -11.17 -49.70 26.52
N PHE A 180 -10.15 -50.53 26.34
CA PHE A 180 -9.59 -51.01 25.07
C PHE A 180 -10.51 -52.02 24.37
N ALA A 181 -10.50 -52.02 23.04
CA ALA A 181 -10.77 -53.20 22.22
C ALA A 181 -10.02 -53.09 20.88
N THR A 182 -9.01 -53.95 20.73
CA THR A 182 -8.24 -54.24 19.52
C THR A 182 -8.94 -55.33 18.71
N ILE A 183 -9.06 -55.17 17.39
CA ILE A 183 -9.21 -56.29 16.44
C ILE A 183 -8.33 -56.00 15.22
N GLY A 184 -7.46 -56.96 14.88
CA GLY A 184 -6.49 -56.89 13.80
C GLY A 184 -6.81 -57.75 12.58
N GLY A 185 -5.82 -57.87 11.70
CA GLY A 185 -5.78 -58.73 10.51
C GLY A 185 -6.05 -57.95 9.20
N SER A 186 -5.35 -58.12 8.09
CA SER A 186 -4.20 -58.96 7.73
C SER A 186 -3.68 -58.44 6.38
N SER A 187 -2.36 -58.49 6.21
CA SER A 187 -1.59 -58.15 5.02
C SER A 187 -1.88 -59.03 3.79
N ARG A 188 -1.65 -58.49 2.58
CA ARG A 188 -1.02 -59.20 1.46
C ARG A 188 -0.48 -58.21 0.42
N GLN A 189 0.85 -58.11 0.35
CA GLN A 189 1.60 -57.72 -0.85
C GLN A 189 1.76 -58.95 -1.75
N LEU A 190 1.97 -58.74 -3.05
CA LEU A 190 2.98 -59.48 -3.83
C LEU A 190 3.28 -58.74 -5.15
N GLN A 191 4.58 -58.54 -5.39
CA GLN A 191 5.22 -58.02 -6.60
C GLN A 191 5.37 -59.12 -7.68
N GLY A 192 5.58 -58.70 -8.93
CA GLY A 192 6.14 -59.57 -9.97
C GLY A 192 6.26 -58.88 -11.35
N THR A 193 7.47 -58.49 -11.72
CA THR A 193 7.94 -58.14 -13.09
C THR A 193 8.52 -59.40 -13.78
N PRO A 194 9.26 -59.40 -14.92
CA PRO A 194 9.24 -58.60 -16.18
C PRO A 194 9.36 -59.50 -17.45
N LYS A 195 9.33 -58.90 -18.67
CA LYS A 195 10.13 -59.19 -19.92
C LYS A 195 9.35 -58.73 -21.18
N VAL A 196 9.87 -58.41 -22.37
CA VAL A 196 11.13 -57.90 -22.97
C VAL A 196 10.93 -58.01 -24.51
N ARG A 197 11.40 -57.00 -25.28
CA ARG A 197 11.85 -56.99 -26.70
C ARG A 197 10.87 -56.95 -27.90
N GLY A 198 11.30 -56.11 -28.87
CA GLY A 198 11.01 -56.13 -30.32
C GLY A 198 10.84 -54.70 -30.88
N GLN A 199 11.88 -54.05 -31.43
CA GLN A 199 12.12 -53.87 -32.89
C GLN A 199 10.83 -53.60 -33.68
N GLY A 200 10.64 -52.59 -34.53
CA GLY A 200 11.47 -51.61 -35.22
C GLY A 200 10.62 -51.08 -36.40
N ALA A 201 11.05 -49.97 -37.02
CA ALA A 201 10.58 -49.39 -38.29
C ALA A 201 9.24 -48.62 -38.35
N ARG A 202 9.36 -47.37 -38.83
CA ARG A 202 8.28 -46.50 -39.36
C ARG A 202 7.84 -47.03 -40.75
N PRO A 203 6.64 -46.67 -41.25
CA PRO A 203 6.58 -45.49 -42.13
C PRO A 203 5.31 -44.62 -41.96
N ARG A 204 5.40 -43.41 -42.51
CA ARG A 204 4.33 -42.40 -42.63
C ARG A 204 3.27 -42.87 -43.63
N HIS A 205 1.99 -42.59 -43.36
CA HIS A 205 1.02 -42.12 -44.36
C HIS A 205 -0.14 -41.42 -43.66
N GLY A 206 -0.54 -40.25 -44.18
CA GLY A 206 -1.66 -39.48 -43.69
C GLY A 206 -3.00 -40.09 -44.11
N VAL A 207 -4.00 -39.90 -43.25
CA VAL A 207 -5.41 -40.14 -43.58
C VAL A 207 -6.22 -39.02 -42.93
N ALA A 208 -6.97 -38.31 -43.76
CA ALA A 208 -7.97 -37.34 -43.36
C ALA A 208 -9.06 -38.01 -42.52
N LEU A 209 -9.48 -37.37 -41.43
CA LEU A 209 -10.67 -37.77 -40.68
C LEU A 209 -11.72 -36.67 -40.81
N GLU A 210 -12.77 -37.00 -41.56
CA GLU A 210 -14.04 -36.31 -41.62
C GLU A 210 -14.63 -36.18 -40.20
N PHE A 211 -15.03 -34.96 -39.83
CA PHE A 211 -15.81 -34.73 -38.63
C PHE A 211 -17.29 -35.02 -38.93
N SER A 212 -17.77 -36.16 -38.42
CA SER A 212 -19.21 -36.45 -38.33
C SER A 212 -19.84 -35.53 -37.29
N ALA A 213 -20.76 -34.68 -37.73
CA ALA A 213 -21.57 -33.80 -36.89
C ALA A 213 -22.67 -34.60 -36.20
N ALA A 214 -22.43 -35.01 -34.95
CA ALA A 214 -23.49 -35.49 -34.06
C ALA A 214 -24.07 -34.30 -33.28
N GLY A 215 -25.25 -33.84 -33.70
CA GLY A 215 -26.02 -32.81 -33.01
C GLY A 215 -26.41 -33.26 -31.61
N ARG A 216 -26.02 -32.47 -30.60
CA ARG A 216 -26.59 -32.56 -29.25
C ARG A 216 -27.71 -31.54 -29.11
N SER A 217 -28.93 -32.06 -28.94
CA SER A 217 -30.12 -31.33 -28.50
C SER A 217 -29.84 -30.57 -27.19
N ARG A 218 -29.99 -29.24 -27.22
CA ARG A 218 -29.97 -28.39 -26.02
C ARG A 218 -31.26 -28.60 -25.24
N GLN A 219 -31.15 -29.05 -23.99
CA GLN A 219 -32.23 -28.88 -23.02
C GLN A 219 -32.25 -27.42 -22.50
N PRO A 220 -33.40 -26.76 -22.45
CA PRO A 220 -33.53 -25.43 -21.85
C PRO A 220 -33.87 -25.59 -20.37
N GLY A 221 -32.93 -25.27 -19.47
CA GLY A 221 -33.22 -25.33 -18.03
C GLY A 221 -31.99 -25.43 -17.12
N ALA A 222 -31.00 -24.56 -17.31
CA ALA A 222 -30.01 -24.31 -16.26
C ALA A 222 -30.14 -22.84 -15.88
N THR A 223 -30.80 -22.59 -14.75
CA THR A 223 -30.80 -21.31 -14.08
C THR A 223 -29.35 -20.84 -13.93
N HIS A 224 -29.06 -19.63 -14.41
CA HIS A 224 -27.75 -18.99 -14.28
C HIS A 224 -27.41 -18.81 -12.79
N ARG A 225 -26.81 -19.82 -12.16
CA ARG A 225 -26.06 -19.59 -10.93
C ARG A 225 -24.84 -18.77 -11.33
N ASN A 226 -24.79 -17.53 -10.87
CA ASN A 226 -23.56 -16.74 -10.76
C ASN A 226 -22.62 -17.41 -9.74
N SER A 227 -22.20 -18.65 -9.99
CA SER A 227 -21.10 -19.25 -9.26
C SER A 227 -19.83 -18.60 -9.79
N LEU A 228 -19.23 -17.73 -8.98
CA LEU A 228 -17.86 -17.25 -9.20
C LEU A 228 -16.96 -18.47 -9.42
N GLU A 229 -16.04 -18.38 -10.37
CA GLU A 229 -15.10 -19.47 -10.64
C GLU A 229 -14.18 -19.66 -9.42
N PRO A 230 -13.97 -20.91 -8.95
CA PRO A 230 -13.04 -21.18 -7.87
C PRO A 230 -11.60 -20.95 -8.32
N ASP A 231 -10.71 -20.66 -7.36
CA ASP A 231 -9.29 -20.50 -7.63
C ASP A 231 -8.72 -21.80 -8.25
N SER A 232 -8.17 -21.68 -9.45
CA SER A 232 -7.56 -22.82 -10.16
C SER A 232 -6.08 -23.02 -9.81
N ALA A 233 -5.41 -21.97 -9.31
CA ALA A 233 -4.03 -22.02 -8.86
C ALA A 233 -3.80 -20.95 -7.78
N VAL A 234 -3.12 -21.32 -6.70
CA VAL A 234 -2.82 -20.42 -5.57
C VAL A 234 -1.38 -20.65 -5.12
N HIS A 235 -0.57 -19.59 -5.17
CA HIS A 235 0.78 -19.55 -4.60
C HIS A 235 1.17 -18.09 -4.34
N GLN A 236 2.18 -17.90 -3.50
CA GLN A 236 2.88 -16.62 -3.33
C GLN A 236 4.33 -16.91 -2.90
N ASP A 237 5.17 -15.90 -2.98
CA ASP A 237 6.49 -15.93 -2.35
C ASP A 237 6.37 -15.96 -0.82
N VAL A 238 7.46 -16.33 -0.15
CA VAL A 238 7.57 -16.30 1.32
C VAL A 238 8.04 -14.91 1.76
N MET A 239 7.36 -14.33 2.75
CA MET A 239 7.77 -13.04 3.33
C MET A 239 9.21 -13.14 3.89
N PRO A 240 10.09 -12.16 3.62
CA PRO A 240 11.45 -12.15 4.14
C PRO A 240 11.50 -12.07 5.66
N VAL A 241 12.47 -12.76 6.28
CA VAL A 241 12.70 -12.72 7.72
C VAL A 241 13.41 -11.42 8.08
N VAL A 242 12.73 -10.56 8.83
CA VAL A 242 13.25 -9.27 9.30
C VAL A 242 12.93 -9.08 10.79
N PRO A 243 13.61 -8.17 11.51
CA PRO A 243 13.22 -7.83 12.87
C PRO A 243 11.77 -7.32 12.94
N SER A 244 11.05 -7.70 14.01
CA SER A 244 9.73 -7.15 14.32
C SER A 244 9.80 -5.64 14.48
N TRP A 245 8.78 -4.95 13.98
CA TRP A 245 8.63 -3.50 14.10
C TRP A 245 8.73 -3.03 15.55
N GLU A 246 8.30 -3.83 16.53
CA GLU A 246 8.34 -3.51 17.97
C GLU A 246 9.76 -3.21 18.48
N LYS A 247 10.76 -3.88 17.88
CA LYS A 247 12.17 -3.78 18.29
C LYS A 247 12.94 -2.69 17.53
N LEU A 248 12.31 -2.06 16.53
CA LEU A 248 12.95 -1.07 15.69
C LEU A 248 12.84 0.32 16.29
N GLU A 249 13.97 1.03 16.31
CA GLU A 249 14.05 2.43 16.70
C GLU A 249 13.36 3.33 15.66
N CYS A 250 12.95 4.52 16.10
CA CYS A 250 12.42 5.54 15.21
C CYS A 250 13.53 6.50 14.77
N LEU A 251 13.48 6.95 13.53
CA LEU A 251 14.43 7.96 13.02
C LEU A 251 14.37 9.25 13.86
N SER A 252 13.20 9.61 14.40
CA SER A 252 13.03 10.77 15.29
C SER A 252 13.87 10.69 16.55
N ASP A 253 14.18 9.48 17.01
CA ASP A 253 14.89 9.25 18.27
C ASP A 253 16.40 9.16 18.01
N VAL A 254 16.79 8.60 16.86
CA VAL A 254 18.19 8.45 16.46
C VAL A 254 18.83 9.77 16.03
N ILE A 255 18.09 10.65 15.33
CA ILE A 255 18.66 11.89 14.78
C ILE A 255 19.23 12.82 15.87
N PRO A 256 18.52 13.11 16.99
CA PRO A 256 19.07 13.91 18.08
C PRO A 256 20.34 13.33 18.69
N TRP A 257 20.34 12.02 18.99
CA TRP A 257 21.52 11.32 19.52
C TRP A 257 22.71 11.45 18.56
N LEU A 258 22.50 11.16 17.28
CA LEU A 258 23.55 11.22 16.27
C LEU A 258 24.19 12.61 16.17
N LYS A 259 23.39 13.68 16.26
CA LYS A 259 23.91 15.06 16.27
C LYS A 259 24.80 15.32 17.49
N THR A 260 24.43 14.83 18.67
CA THR A 260 25.26 14.94 19.88
C THR A 260 26.61 14.24 19.68
N GLU A 261 26.62 13.05 19.09
CA GLU A 261 27.84 12.30 18.83
C GLU A 261 28.75 12.96 17.78
N ILE A 262 28.17 13.57 16.74
CA ILE A 262 28.90 14.35 15.72
C ILE A 262 29.49 15.61 16.36
N ALA A 263 28.71 16.36 17.13
CA ALA A 263 29.17 17.58 17.79
C ALA A 263 30.28 17.31 18.81
N ALA A 264 30.24 16.15 19.48
CA ALA A 264 31.30 15.70 20.38
C ALA A 264 32.54 15.16 19.65
N GLY A 265 32.54 15.10 18.32
CA GLY A 265 33.66 14.60 17.51
C GLY A 265 33.86 13.08 17.58
N ARG A 266 32.92 12.34 18.20
CA ARG A 266 32.97 10.87 18.33
C ARG A 266 32.60 10.16 17.04
N ILE A 267 31.72 10.76 16.24
CA ILE A 267 31.35 10.26 14.91
C ILE A 267 31.79 11.29 13.86
N LYS A 268 32.65 10.86 12.94
CA LYS A 268 33.04 11.67 11.77
C LYS A 268 32.12 11.34 10.60
N VAL A 269 31.57 12.37 9.97
CA VAL A 269 30.63 12.24 8.84
C VAL A 269 31.15 12.94 7.60
N LYS A 270 30.69 12.49 6.42
CA LYS A 270 30.98 13.17 5.15
C LYS A 270 30.06 14.39 4.98
N PRO A 271 30.46 15.45 4.25
CA PRO A 271 29.64 16.65 4.05
C PRO A 271 28.23 16.36 3.49
N ALA A 272 28.11 15.39 2.58
CA ALA A 272 26.82 14.98 2.03
C ALA A 272 25.84 14.46 3.11
N LEU A 273 26.34 13.85 4.18
CA LEU A 273 25.51 13.38 5.28
C LEU A 273 25.00 14.54 6.14
N GLU A 274 25.83 15.55 6.41
CA GLU A 274 25.41 16.73 7.18
C GLU A 274 24.21 17.44 6.53
N HIS A 275 24.25 17.60 5.20
CA HIS A 275 23.13 18.14 4.42
C HIS A 275 21.85 17.30 4.60
N ARG A 276 21.95 15.96 4.54
CA ARG A 276 20.81 15.06 4.73
C ARG A 276 20.27 15.07 6.16
N LEU A 277 21.12 15.16 7.18
CA LEU A 277 20.68 15.21 8.58
C LEU A 277 19.79 16.42 8.86
N LYS A 278 20.12 17.57 8.28
CA LYS A 278 19.26 18.76 8.35
C LYS A 278 17.85 18.49 7.79
N HIS A 279 17.76 17.79 6.65
CA HIS A 279 16.48 17.40 6.06
C HIS A 279 15.69 16.45 6.97
N TYR A 280 16.34 15.43 7.53
CA TYR A 280 15.68 14.50 8.46
C TYR A 280 15.18 15.18 9.74
N GLU A 281 15.92 16.15 10.28
CA GLU A 281 15.49 16.92 11.45
C GLU A 281 14.25 17.77 11.16
N THR A 282 14.22 18.47 10.01
CA THR A 282 13.03 19.23 9.60
C THR A 282 11.81 18.31 9.49
N ARG A 283 11.96 17.10 8.94
CA ARG A 283 10.87 16.12 8.90
C ARG A 283 10.49 15.59 10.28
N ALA A 284 11.45 15.21 11.11
CA ALA A 284 11.20 14.64 12.44
C ALA A 284 10.50 15.63 13.40
N SER A 285 10.74 16.93 13.22
CA SER A 285 10.08 18.00 14.00
C SER A 285 8.63 18.26 13.57
N GLN A 286 8.21 17.82 12.38
CA GLN A 286 6.84 17.97 11.88
C GLN A 286 5.92 16.85 12.40
N LYS A 287 5.60 16.87 13.70
CA LYS A 287 4.89 15.78 14.39
C LYS A 287 3.45 15.51 13.95
N ASN A 288 2.78 16.43 13.24
CA ASN A 288 1.31 16.41 13.10
C ASN A 288 0.76 16.15 11.69
N GLY A 289 1.58 15.93 10.65
CA GLY A 289 1.08 15.85 9.27
C GLY A 289 1.34 14.54 8.52
N ASP A 290 2.13 13.61 9.06
CA ASP A 290 2.41 12.36 8.35
C ASP A 290 1.19 11.43 8.37
N LEU A 291 0.94 10.79 7.22
CA LEU A 291 -0.11 9.78 7.09
C LEU A 291 0.37 8.40 7.57
N PHE A 292 1.67 8.12 7.50
CA PHE A 292 2.25 6.83 7.87
C PHE A 292 3.33 6.98 8.94
N GLN A 293 3.34 6.03 9.87
CA GLN A 293 4.52 5.69 10.65
C GLN A 293 5.37 4.71 9.85
N ILE A 294 6.68 4.96 9.80
CA ILE A 294 7.66 4.10 9.12
C ILE A 294 8.74 3.70 10.13
N ARG A 295 9.00 2.38 10.24
CA ARG A 295 10.13 1.84 11.00
C ARG A 295 11.10 1.13 10.07
N LEU A 296 12.36 1.54 10.14
CA LEU A 296 13.41 1.08 9.23
C LEU A 296 14.12 -0.12 9.84
N THR A 297 14.32 -1.19 9.06
CA THR A 297 15.08 -2.37 9.54
C THR A 297 16.58 -2.10 9.69
N SER A 298 17.08 -1.03 9.09
CA SER A 298 18.46 -0.57 9.25
C SER A 298 18.52 0.95 9.08
N ILE A 299 18.60 1.67 10.20
CA ILE A 299 18.69 3.14 10.20
C ILE A 299 20.05 3.60 9.65
N ASP A 300 21.14 2.94 10.04
CA ASP A 300 22.50 3.28 9.57
C ASP A 300 22.58 3.28 8.05
N ARG A 301 22.07 2.23 7.40
CA ARG A 301 22.01 2.14 5.93
C ARG A 301 21.10 3.21 5.32
N HIS A 302 20.01 3.56 6.00
CA HIS A 302 19.09 4.59 5.52
C HIS A 302 19.75 5.97 5.47
N ILE A 303 20.51 6.34 6.50
CA ILE A 303 21.19 7.64 6.60
C ILE A 303 22.57 7.63 5.91
N GLY A 304 23.13 6.45 5.64
CA GLY A 304 24.45 6.28 5.03
C GLY A 304 25.60 6.34 6.04
N LEU A 305 25.35 5.84 7.25
CA LEU A 305 26.34 5.56 8.28
C LEU A 305 26.63 4.06 8.36
N GLY A 306 27.71 3.71 9.07
CA GLY A 306 28.12 2.32 9.27
C GLY A 306 28.86 1.72 8.07
N GLU A 307 28.94 0.40 8.05
CA GLU A 307 29.62 -0.35 7.00
C GLU A 307 28.96 -0.11 5.63
N GLN A 308 29.78 0.10 4.60
CA GLN A 308 29.29 0.28 3.24
C GLN A 308 28.52 -0.98 2.80
N SER A 309 27.20 -0.85 2.68
CA SER A 309 26.34 -1.93 2.20
C SER A 309 26.04 -1.73 0.73
N THR A 310 26.45 -2.66 -0.12
CA THR A 310 26.03 -2.74 -1.53
C THR A 310 24.63 -3.34 -1.69
N SER A 311 23.96 -3.71 -0.58
CA SER A 311 22.57 -4.17 -0.62
C SER A 311 21.67 -3.12 -1.24
N ARG A 312 21.08 -3.46 -2.38
CA ARG A 312 20.06 -2.65 -3.07
C ARG A 312 18.65 -3.03 -2.65
N THR A 313 18.51 -3.93 -1.68
CA THR A 313 17.25 -4.30 -1.04
C THR A 313 17.21 -3.72 0.37
N PHE A 314 16.09 -3.11 0.73
CA PHE A 314 15.78 -2.79 2.11
C PHE A 314 14.32 -3.07 2.44
N TYR A 315 14.07 -3.08 3.74
CA TYR A 315 12.77 -3.35 4.31
C TYR A 315 12.38 -2.24 5.28
N SER A 316 11.13 -1.82 5.21
CA SER A 316 10.54 -0.88 6.15
C SER A 316 9.16 -1.33 6.55
N TRP A 317 8.89 -1.36 7.84
CA TRP A 317 7.54 -1.53 8.35
C TRP A 317 6.79 -0.21 8.22
N VAL A 318 5.57 -0.27 7.69
CA VAL A 318 4.71 0.88 7.45
C VAL A 318 3.32 0.63 8.01
N ARG A 319 2.71 1.66 8.59
CA ARG A 319 1.33 1.64 9.11
C ARG A 319 0.77 3.05 9.13
N SER A 320 -0.53 3.24 8.89
CA SER A 320 -1.15 4.54 9.09
C SER A 320 -1.02 5.00 10.55
N VAL A 321 -0.90 6.30 10.76
CA VAL A 321 -0.67 6.85 12.12
C VAL A 321 -1.88 6.62 13.04
N GLY A 322 -3.09 6.67 12.49
CA GLY A 322 -4.34 6.47 13.23
C GLY A 322 -5.26 5.44 12.59
N ASP A 323 -6.38 5.19 13.26
CA ASP A 323 -7.46 4.31 12.84
C ASP A 323 -8.25 4.92 11.67
N LEU A 324 -8.56 4.10 10.67
CA LEU A 324 -9.22 4.50 9.43
C LEU A 324 -10.68 4.00 9.34
N GLY A 325 -11.20 3.39 10.40
CA GLY A 325 -12.53 2.79 10.39
C GLY A 325 -12.59 1.59 9.45
N ASP A 326 -13.75 1.31 8.86
CA ASP A 326 -13.99 0.10 8.05
C ASP A 326 -14.12 0.37 6.54
N CYS A 327 -13.85 1.61 6.10
CA CYS A 327 -13.97 1.97 4.69
C CYS A 327 -12.86 1.33 3.84
N GLU A 328 -13.16 0.19 3.20
CA GLU A 328 -12.22 -0.56 2.35
C GLU A 328 -11.53 0.31 1.28
N LYS A 329 -12.28 1.22 0.64
CA LYS A 329 -11.75 2.16 -0.36
C LYS A 329 -10.68 3.06 0.24
N LEU A 330 -10.90 3.58 1.45
CA LEU A 330 -9.96 4.47 2.13
C LEU A 330 -8.62 3.77 2.41
N HIS A 331 -8.66 2.52 2.89
CA HIS A 331 -7.43 1.74 3.08
C HIS A 331 -6.71 1.48 1.76
N ARG A 332 -7.43 1.10 0.69
CA ARG A 332 -6.84 0.91 -0.64
C ARG A 332 -6.13 2.16 -1.14
N TYR A 333 -6.78 3.32 -1.06
CA TYR A 333 -6.20 4.57 -1.53
C TYR A 333 -4.98 4.97 -0.71
N LEU A 334 -5.03 4.76 0.60
CA LEU A 334 -3.91 5.08 1.48
C LEU A 334 -2.72 4.11 1.29
N VAL A 335 -2.99 2.83 1.02
CA VAL A 335 -1.94 1.88 0.63
C VAL A 335 -1.35 2.25 -0.73
N ALA A 336 -2.17 2.59 -1.73
CA ALA A 336 -1.68 3.10 -3.02
C ALA A 336 -0.79 4.34 -2.83
N TYR A 337 -1.21 5.29 -1.98
CA TYR A 337 -0.45 6.49 -1.63
C TYR A 337 0.96 6.18 -1.09
N THR A 338 1.09 5.17 -0.23
CA THR A 338 2.36 4.87 0.45
C THR A 338 3.37 4.16 -0.44
N THR A 339 2.95 3.61 -1.59
CA THR A 339 3.84 2.80 -2.43
C THR A 339 4.89 3.61 -3.20
N ASP A 340 4.65 4.88 -3.54
CA ASP A 340 5.56 5.68 -4.39
C ASP A 340 6.81 6.18 -3.63
N GLY A 341 6.61 6.85 -2.48
CA GLY A 341 7.68 7.57 -1.77
C GLY A 341 8.86 6.70 -1.30
N PRO A 342 8.62 5.57 -0.62
CA PRO A 342 9.71 4.73 -0.11
C PRO A 342 10.56 4.07 -1.20
N MET A 343 9.98 3.75 -2.37
CA MET A 343 10.61 2.90 -3.40
C MET A 343 11.94 3.47 -3.89
N GLY A 344 11.97 4.74 -4.33
CA GLY A 344 13.16 5.34 -4.94
C GLY A 344 14.43 5.22 -4.09
N GLY A 345 14.28 5.14 -2.75
CA GLY A 345 15.38 4.97 -1.82
C GLY A 345 16.34 3.82 -2.16
N SER A 346 15.85 2.73 -2.75
CA SER A 346 16.67 1.51 -2.91
C SER A 346 17.71 1.66 -4.00
N ALA A 347 17.48 2.62 -4.91
CA ALA A 347 18.38 2.97 -5.98
C ALA A 347 19.54 3.86 -5.53
N PHE A 348 19.40 4.69 -4.49
CA PHE A 348 20.40 5.71 -4.15
C PHE A 348 21.01 5.61 -2.76
N ARG A 349 20.31 5.05 -1.75
CA ARG A 349 20.86 4.91 -0.39
C ARG A 349 22.13 4.05 -0.34
N PRO A 350 22.27 2.96 -1.11
CA PRO A 350 23.53 2.19 -1.14
C PRO A 350 24.74 3.02 -1.60
N HIS A 351 24.50 4.10 -2.35
CA HIS A 351 25.54 5.01 -2.82
C HIS A 351 25.89 6.12 -1.80
N TYR A 352 25.11 6.29 -0.73
CA TYR A 352 25.29 7.37 0.24
C TYR A 352 26.63 7.33 0.95
N GLY A 353 27.07 6.13 1.32
CA GLY A 353 28.34 5.98 1.98
C GLY A 353 29.53 6.23 1.04
N ASN A 354 29.34 6.20 -0.28
CA ASN A 354 30.30 6.68 -1.29
C ASN A 354 30.26 8.21 -1.51
N GLY A 355 29.48 8.94 -0.70
CA GLY A 355 29.36 10.39 -0.83
C GLY A 355 28.35 10.85 -1.88
N PHE A 356 27.50 9.96 -2.39
CA PHE A 356 26.43 10.33 -3.32
C PHE A 356 25.45 11.30 -2.65
N ASP A 357 25.22 12.43 -3.32
CA ASP A 357 24.26 13.46 -2.94
C ASP A 357 23.28 13.71 -4.11
N PRO A 358 22.03 13.25 -4.01
CA PRO A 358 21.06 13.37 -5.08
C PRO A 358 20.70 14.84 -5.33
N SER A 359 20.72 15.25 -6.60
CA SER A 359 20.25 16.57 -7.05
C SER A 359 18.81 16.53 -7.54
N MET A 360 18.40 15.38 -8.07
CA MET A 360 17.10 15.20 -8.72
C MET A 360 16.63 13.76 -8.54
N ILE A 361 15.46 13.61 -7.93
CA ILE A 361 14.74 12.35 -7.76
C ILE A 361 13.29 12.62 -8.15
N PHE A 362 12.83 12.05 -9.26
CA PHE A 362 11.45 12.18 -9.72
C PHE A 362 10.96 10.84 -10.26
N SER A 363 9.72 10.48 -9.95
CA SER A 363 9.05 9.31 -10.53
C SER A 363 8.79 9.54 -12.03
N LEU A 364 9.07 8.55 -12.87
CA LEU A 364 8.72 8.56 -14.29
C LEU A 364 7.42 7.81 -14.54
N ASP A 365 7.32 6.62 -13.96
CA ASP A 365 6.14 5.77 -13.96
C ASP A 365 5.88 5.26 -12.54
N HIS A 366 4.72 4.63 -12.33
CA HIS A 366 4.44 3.86 -11.12
C HIS A 366 3.38 2.81 -11.41
N ASN A 367 3.69 1.56 -11.12
CA ASN A 367 2.83 0.43 -11.45
C ASN A 367 2.58 -0.40 -10.20
N VAL A 368 1.31 -0.75 -9.97
CA VAL A 368 0.88 -1.50 -8.78
C VAL A 368 -0.03 -2.64 -9.22
N TRP A 369 0.23 -3.83 -8.68
CA TRP A 369 -0.64 -5.00 -8.79
C TRP A 369 -1.12 -5.38 -7.39
N MET A 370 -2.43 -5.24 -7.14
CA MET A 370 -3.05 -5.59 -5.87
C MET A 370 -3.50 -7.05 -5.93
N HIS A 371 -2.89 -7.90 -5.10
CA HIS A 371 -3.20 -9.32 -5.03
C HIS A 371 -4.30 -9.63 -4.02
N LYS A 372 -4.49 -8.73 -3.04
CA LYS A 372 -5.57 -8.75 -2.05
C LYS A 372 -6.35 -7.46 -2.11
N HIS A 373 -7.68 -7.54 -2.02
CA HIS A 373 -8.54 -6.35 -2.06
C HIS A 373 -8.86 -5.81 -0.66
N LEU A 374 -8.95 -6.71 0.32
CA LEU A 374 -9.06 -6.40 1.74
C LEU A 374 -7.66 -6.15 2.30
N ILE A 375 -7.24 -4.89 2.28
CA ILE A 375 -5.98 -4.43 2.86
C ILE A 375 -6.30 -3.47 3.99
N ARG A 376 -5.61 -3.60 5.13
CA ARG A 376 -5.72 -2.70 6.28
C ARG A 376 -4.49 -1.82 6.38
N ALA A 377 -4.59 -0.59 5.86
CA ALA A 377 -3.51 0.39 5.93
C ALA A 377 -3.10 0.78 7.37
N ASP A 378 -3.96 0.55 8.35
CA ASP A 378 -3.76 0.82 9.77
C ASP A 378 -3.24 -0.38 10.59
N GLN A 379 -2.95 -1.48 9.90
CA GLN A 379 -2.15 -2.59 10.40
C GLN A 379 -0.72 -2.49 9.88
N TRP A 380 0.22 -3.10 10.61
CA TRP A 380 1.60 -3.12 10.18
C TRP A 380 1.76 -3.95 8.91
N MET A 381 2.46 -3.36 7.94
CA MET A 381 2.82 -4.00 6.68
C MET A 381 4.32 -3.87 6.48
N LEU A 382 4.95 -4.92 5.97
CA LEU A 382 6.36 -4.90 5.61
C LEU A 382 6.50 -4.51 4.15
N PHE A 383 7.18 -3.39 3.88
CA PHE A 383 7.50 -2.94 2.53
C PHE A 383 8.94 -3.30 2.18
N GLU A 384 9.09 -4.27 1.27
CA GLU A 384 10.33 -4.66 0.63
C GLU A 384 10.52 -3.83 -0.63
N ASN A 385 11.71 -3.24 -0.79
CA ASN A 385 12.07 -2.45 -1.97
C ASN A 385 13.46 -2.85 -2.47
N THR A 386 13.59 -3.08 -3.77
CA THR A 386 14.83 -3.52 -4.40
C THR A 386 15.10 -2.75 -5.70
N SER A 387 16.32 -2.23 -5.85
CA SER A 387 16.80 -1.71 -7.14
C SER A 387 17.73 -2.70 -7.84
N THR A 388 17.41 -3.06 -9.08
CA THR A 388 18.24 -4.01 -9.85
C THR A 388 19.22 -3.30 -10.78
N VAL A 389 18.92 -2.08 -11.23
CA VAL A 389 19.78 -1.28 -12.11
C VAL A 389 19.61 0.22 -11.87
N ALA A 390 20.73 0.94 -11.91
CA ALA A 390 20.80 2.39 -11.91
C ALA A 390 21.90 2.87 -12.86
N GLY A 391 21.63 3.90 -13.65
CA GLY A 391 22.56 4.44 -14.64
C GLY A 391 21.87 5.35 -15.65
N LYS A 392 22.67 6.10 -16.43
CA LYS A 392 22.18 7.00 -17.48
C LYS A 392 21.11 8.00 -17.00
N GLY A 393 21.23 8.44 -15.74
CA GLY A 393 20.30 9.38 -15.12
C GLY A 393 18.96 8.78 -14.66
N ARG A 394 18.83 7.45 -14.60
CA ARG A 394 17.64 6.74 -14.15
C ARG A 394 17.96 5.56 -13.23
N ALA A 395 16.95 5.04 -12.55
CA ALA A 395 17.04 3.78 -11.83
C ALA A 395 15.71 3.03 -11.82
N PHE A 396 15.79 1.71 -11.88
CA PHE A 396 14.63 0.82 -11.80
C PHE A 396 14.52 0.22 -10.39
N VAL A 397 13.30 0.22 -9.87
CA VAL A 397 12.94 -0.26 -8.54
C VAL A 397 11.72 -1.16 -8.62
N THR A 398 11.72 -2.21 -7.80
CA THR A 398 10.57 -3.08 -7.56
C THR A 398 10.27 -3.13 -6.07
N GLY A 399 9.02 -3.39 -5.72
CA GLY A 399 8.61 -3.54 -4.33
C GLY A 399 7.55 -4.60 -4.12
N LYS A 400 7.50 -5.10 -2.89
CA LYS A 400 6.50 -6.05 -2.40
C LYS A 400 6.00 -5.56 -1.04
N LEU A 401 4.69 -5.47 -0.89
CA LEU A 401 4.07 -5.12 0.38
C LEU A 401 3.43 -6.36 0.98
N TRP A 402 3.84 -6.69 2.19
CA TRP A 402 3.42 -7.87 2.91
C TRP A 402 2.60 -7.45 4.13
N SER A 403 1.56 -8.20 4.47
CA SER A 403 0.95 -8.09 5.79
C SER A 403 1.89 -8.66 6.86
N GLU A 404 1.66 -8.29 8.12
CA GLU A 404 2.45 -8.80 9.26
C GLU A 404 2.44 -10.34 9.38
N ASP A 405 1.34 -10.98 9.00
CA ASP A 405 1.18 -12.44 8.97
C ASP A 405 1.77 -13.12 7.71
N GLY A 406 2.42 -12.36 6.83
CA GLY A 406 3.19 -12.88 5.70
C GLY A 406 2.41 -13.05 4.39
N VAL A 407 1.20 -12.51 4.28
CA VAL A 407 0.44 -12.51 3.02
C VAL A 407 0.99 -11.42 2.08
N LEU A 408 1.25 -11.78 0.82
CA LEU A 408 1.67 -10.80 -0.18
C LEU A 408 0.44 -9.98 -0.63
N LEU A 409 0.38 -8.72 -0.22
CA LEU A 409 -0.77 -7.84 -0.46
C LEU A 409 -0.73 -7.22 -1.85
N LEU A 410 0.43 -6.70 -2.24
CA LEU A 410 0.66 -6.10 -3.55
C LEU A 410 2.12 -6.20 -3.99
N SER A 411 2.34 -6.00 -5.29
CA SER A 411 3.66 -5.78 -5.89
C SER A 411 3.66 -4.49 -6.68
N CYS A 412 4.82 -3.85 -6.78
CA CYS A 412 4.97 -2.60 -7.52
C CYS A 412 6.30 -2.52 -8.29
N ALA A 413 6.31 -1.70 -9.33
CA ALA A 413 7.48 -1.42 -10.14
C ALA A 413 7.48 0.05 -10.60
N GLN A 414 8.67 0.65 -10.59
CA GLN A 414 8.86 2.08 -10.82
C GLN A 414 10.26 2.36 -11.38
N GLU A 415 10.34 3.20 -12.40
CA GLU A 415 11.53 3.88 -12.87
C GLU A 415 11.52 5.33 -12.34
N ILE A 416 12.68 5.78 -11.87
CA ILE A 416 12.88 7.16 -11.41
C ILE A 416 13.96 7.84 -12.24
N VAL A 417 13.85 9.16 -12.39
CA VAL A 417 15.01 10.02 -12.65
C VAL A 417 15.89 10.00 -11.41
N LEU A 418 17.18 9.75 -11.61
CA LEU A 418 18.18 9.81 -10.55
C LEU A 418 19.42 10.56 -11.04
N ARG A 419 19.66 11.75 -10.49
CA ARG A 419 20.85 12.57 -10.80
C ARG A 419 21.51 13.04 -9.51
N SER A 420 22.81 13.31 -9.55
CA SER A 420 23.62 13.83 -8.44
C SER A 420 24.14 15.24 -8.73
N ARG A 421 24.61 15.94 -7.68
CA ARG A 421 25.36 17.22 -7.81
C ARG A 421 26.86 17.03 -8.12
N GLY A 422 27.34 15.79 -8.19
CA GLY A 422 28.77 15.47 -8.27
C GLY A 422 29.08 14.10 -8.88
N THR A 423 30.23 13.55 -8.51
CA THR A 423 30.86 12.36 -9.10
C THR A 423 29.96 11.11 -9.13
N VAL A 424 30.15 10.28 -10.16
CA VAL A 424 29.45 9.00 -10.31
C VAL A 424 29.88 8.04 -9.20
N SER A 425 28.93 7.60 -8.36
CA SER A 425 29.13 6.53 -7.38
C SER A 425 28.91 5.16 -8.05
N LYS A 426 29.82 4.22 -7.83
CA LYS A 426 29.74 2.82 -8.32
C LYS A 426 29.75 1.87 -7.12
N ILE A 427 28.93 0.82 -7.14
CA ILE A 427 28.81 -0.22 -6.10
C ILE A 427 28.70 -1.60 -6.72
#